data_AF-A0A518ALA0-F1
#
_entry.id   AF-A0A518ALA0-F1
#
_cell.length_a   1.000
_cell.length_b   1.000
_cell.length_c   1.000
_cell.angle_alpha   90.00
_cell.angle_beta   90.00
_cell.angle_gamma   90.00
#
_symmetry.space_group_name_H-M   'P 1'
#
loop_
_entity.id
_entity.type
_entity.pdbx_description
1 polymer ?
#
loop_
_entity_poly.entity_id
_entity_poly.type
_entity_poly.pdbx_seq_one_letter_code
_entity_poly.pdbx_strand_id
1 'polypeptide(L)'
;MGWKKRPPESSLSCMGDVLRRYRKRRGWTQDELAIRSGYSLRLVRKAEAGQPVNIDTIEILAEALSTSDDPLPPEDVVAAPGLIVQAFFERFQKHGVEVGENVDDIVSPNFRFWVAGDESLLPFAGTWHGYEGLSKYAQTLMSILAPVEVNPSTHRLYVDGSNVIYNGSMTWKGIGSSNHHDVWQVNHYRVKRGKIIEWLCYLDTLAVERLYRDFLAAQQS
;
A
#
# COMPACT_ATOMS: atom_id res chain seq x y z
N MET A 1 19.77 -10.64 29.50
CA MET A 1 19.11 -10.42 28.20
C MET A 1 19.90 -9.37 27.44
N GLY A 2 20.69 -9.79 26.44
CA GLY A 2 21.60 -8.92 25.70
C GLY A 2 20.83 -8.01 24.75
N TRP A 3 21.01 -6.70 24.91
CA TRP A 3 20.49 -5.70 23.99
C TRP A 3 21.25 -5.85 22.65
N LYS A 4 20.53 -6.26 21.60
CA LYS A 4 21.06 -6.23 20.24
C LYS A 4 21.35 -4.77 19.88
N LYS A 5 22.58 -4.49 19.44
CA LYS A 5 22.97 -3.20 18.86
C LYS A 5 21.88 -2.76 17.87
N ARG A 6 21.30 -1.57 18.08
CA ARG A 6 20.45 -0.94 17.05
C ARG A 6 21.25 -0.91 15.74
N PRO A 7 20.66 -1.30 14.60
CA PRO A 7 21.30 -1.05 13.32
C PRO A 7 21.61 0.46 13.22
N PRO A 8 22.71 0.85 12.56
CA PRO A 8 22.99 2.25 12.30
C PRO A 8 21.78 2.88 11.60
N GLU A 9 21.44 4.11 11.99
CA GLU A 9 20.19 4.83 11.66
C GLU A 9 19.91 5.03 10.14
N SER A 10 20.79 4.54 9.25
CA SER A 10 20.71 4.70 7.79
C SER A 10 20.62 3.39 6.99
N SER A 11 20.45 2.24 7.64
CA SER A 11 20.28 0.95 6.93
C SER A 11 18.80 0.68 6.60
N LEU A 12 18.49 0.56 5.30
CA LEU A 12 17.16 0.27 4.77
C LEU A 12 17.15 -1.10 4.08
N SER A 13 16.07 -1.87 4.27
CA SER A 13 15.85 -3.10 3.50
C SER A 13 15.73 -2.78 2.02
N CYS A 14 16.34 -3.61 1.16
CA CYS A 14 16.23 -3.45 -0.29
C CYS A 14 15.08 -4.28 -0.88
N MET A 15 14.49 -3.79 -1.96
CA MET A 15 13.66 -4.57 -2.87
C MET A 15 14.57 -5.41 -3.77
N GLY A 16 15.11 -6.50 -3.22
CA GLY A 16 16.12 -7.33 -3.89
C GLY A 16 15.69 -7.86 -5.27
N ASP A 17 14.40 -8.15 -5.45
CA ASP A 17 13.86 -8.57 -6.74
C ASP A 17 13.81 -7.44 -7.78
N VAL A 18 13.64 -6.18 -7.37
CA VAL A 18 13.73 -5.03 -8.27
C VAL A 18 15.16 -4.90 -8.80
N LEU A 19 16.16 -4.91 -7.91
CA LEU A 19 17.58 -4.89 -8.29
C LEU A 19 17.92 -6.04 -9.25
N ARG A 20 17.53 -7.26 -8.88
CA ARG A 20 17.76 -8.47 -9.68
C ARG A 20 17.13 -8.38 -11.07
N ARG A 21 15.91 -7.85 -11.15
CA ARG A 21 15.18 -7.68 -12.42
C ARG A 21 15.88 -6.67 -13.32
N TYR A 22 16.23 -5.49 -12.82
CA TYR A 22 16.97 -4.49 -13.60
C TYR A 22 18.31 -5.04 -14.06
N ARG A 23 19.09 -5.65 -13.15
CA ARG A 23 20.38 -6.27 -13.49
C ARG A 23 20.24 -7.30 -14.62
N LYS A 24 19.27 -8.22 -14.51
CA LYS A 24 19.02 -9.24 -15.55
C LYS A 24 18.61 -8.63 -16.88
N ARG A 25 17.82 -7.55 -16.90
CA ARG A 25 17.49 -6.83 -18.16
C ARG A 25 18.72 -6.21 -18.83
N ARG A 26 19.76 -5.86 -18.07
CA ARG A 26 21.05 -5.42 -18.61
C ARG A 26 21.95 -6.55 -19.09
N GLY A 27 21.55 -7.81 -18.90
CA GLY A 27 22.40 -8.97 -19.17
C GLY A 27 23.56 -9.13 -18.19
N TRP A 28 23.54 -8.45 -17.04
CA TRP A 28 24.65 -8.48 -16.08
C TRP A 28 24.50 -9.61 -15.07
N THR A 29 25.64 -10.19 -14.69
CA THR A 29 25.85 -11.01 -13.50
C THR A 29 25.94 -10.12 -12.25
N GLN A 30 25.82 -10.72 -11.06
CA GLN A 30 26.01 -9.97 -9.80
C GLN A 30 27.42 -9.40 -9.68
N ASP A 31 28.42 -10.04 -10.29
CA ASP A 31 29.81 -9.60 -10.29
C ASP A 31 30.00 -8.36 -11.16
N GLU A 32 29.39 -8.34 -12.35
CA GLU A 32 29.40 -7.15 -13.21
C GLU A 32 28.69 -5.95 -12.57
N LEU A 33 27.58 -6.18 -11.86
CA LEU A 33 26.94 -5.12 -11.08
C LEU A 33 27.87 -4.60 -9.97
N ALA A 34 28.56 -5.50 -9.27
CA ALA A 34 29.52 -5.13 -8.23
C ALA A 34 30.67 -4.26 -8.79
N ILE A 35 31.24 -4.66 -9.93
CA ILE A 35 32.28 -3.89 -10.64
C ILE A 35 31.75 -2.51 -11.03
N ARG A 36 30.56 -2.44 -11.64
CA ARG A 36 29.97 -1.17 -12.11
C ARG A 36 29.57 -0.23 -10.99
N SER A 37 29.11 -0.76 -9.86
CA SER A 37 28.69 0.04 -8.71
C SER A 37 29.85 0.37 -7.75
N GLY A 38 31.07 -0.12 -8.02
CA GLY A 38 32.22 0.05 -7.11
C GLY A 38 32.06 -0.66 -5.75
N TYR A 39 31.18 -1.66 -5.65
CA TYR A 39 30.94 -2.40 -4.41
C TYR A 39 31.40 -3.85 -4.49
N SER A 40 31.47 -4.51 -3.33
CA SER A 40 31.79 -5.94 -3.30
C SER A 40 30.62 -6.80 -3.78
N LEU A 41 30.93 -7.94 -4.43
CA LEU A 41 29.95 -8.97 -4.78
C LEU A 41 29.10 -9.42 -3.57
N ARG A 42 29.71 -9.45 -2.38
CA ARG A 42 29.01 -9.76 -1.12
C ARG A 42 27.91 -8.74 -0.81
N LEU A 43 28.16 -7.45 -1.04
CA LEU A 43 27.19 -6.38 -0.81
C LEU A 43 26.04 -6.45 -1.83
N VAL A 44 26.36 -6.72 -3.10
CA VAL A 44 25.34 -6.91 -4.15
C VAL A 44 24.44 -8.11 -3.82
N ARG A 45 25.02 -9.24 -3.42
CA ARG A 45 24.24 -10.41 -2.96
C ARG A 45 23.35 -10.10 -1.77
N LYS A 46 23.86 -9.32 -0.81
CA LYS A 46 23.11 -8.86 0.36
C LYS A 46 21.89 -8.01 -0.06
N ALA A 47 22.10 -7.04 -0.94
CA ALA A 47 21.04 -6.16 -1.45
C ALA A 47 19.99 -6.95 -2.26
N GLU A 48 20.41 -7.84 -3.17
CA GLU A 48 19.49 -8.69 -3.95
C GLU A 48 18.77 -9.77 -3.14
N ALA A 49 19.25 -10.07 -1.94
CA ALA A 49 18.56 -10.91 -0.96
C ALA A 49 17.55 -10.10 -0.11
N GLY A 50 17.38 -8.81 -0.39
CA GLY A 50 16.49 -7.90 0.32
C GLY A 50 16.93 -7.54 1.73
N GLN A 51 18.19 -7.79 2.07
CA GLN A 51 18.72 -7.47 3.40
C GLN A 51 19.01 -5.97 3.54
N PRO A 52 19.00 -5.42 4.77
CA PRO A 52 19.29 -4.01 5.01
C PRO A 52 20.69 -3.60 4.55
N VAL A 53 20.78 -2.54 3.76
CA VAL A 53 22.02 -1.88 3.32
C VAL A 53 21.93 -0.37 3.55
N ASN A 54 23.06 0.33 3.57
CA ASN A 54 23.06 1.78 3.78
C ASN A 54 22.37 2.51 2.64
N ILE A 55 21.77 3.66 2.92
CA ILE A 55 21.10 4.50 1.90
C ILE A 55 22.01 4.85 0.72
N ASP A 56 23.26 5.24 0.97
CA ASP A 56 24.24 5.52 -0.10
C ASP A 56 24.45 4.31 -1.02
N THR A 57 24.40 3.08 -0.45
CA THR A 57 24.48 1.84 -1.23
C THR A 57 23.27 1.68 -2.15
N ILE A 58 22.08 2.04 -1.67
CA ILE A 58 20.85 2.00 -2.47
C ILE A 58 20.96 2.97 -3.64
N GLU A 59 21.39 4.20 -3.37
CA GLU A 59 21.54 5.25 -4.38
C GLU A 59 22.52 4.84 -5.48
N ILE A 60 23.72 4.39 -5.11
CA ILE A 60 24.75 3.97 -6.07
C ILE A 60 24.31 2.72 -6.86
N LEU A 61 23.65 1.75 -6.23
CA LEU A 61 23.14 0.57 -6.95
C LEU A 61 22.03 0.94 -7.93
N ALA A 62 21.13 1.85 -7.54
CA ALA A 62 20.06 2.36 -8.38
C ALA A 62 20.62 3.16 -9.58
N GLU A 63 21.60 4.02 -9.33
CA GLU A 63 22.32 4.76 -10.36
C GLU A 63 23.03 3.82 -11.34
N ALA A 64 23.81 2.85 -10.85
CA ALA A 64 24.54 1.90 -11.70
C ALA A 64 23.62 1.06 -12.61
N LEU A 65 22.37 0.82 -12.18
CA LEU A 65 21.37 0.06 -12.94
C LEU A 65 20.51 0.94 -13.87
N SER A 66 20.54 2.25 -13.68
CA SER A 66 19.77 3.24 -14.45
C SER A 66 20.37 3.48 -15.83
N THR A 67 19.51 3.75 -16.81
CA THR A 67 19.91 4.33 -18.11
C THR A 67 18.97 5.46 -18.47
N SER A 68 19.31 6.25 -19.50
CA SER A 68 18.43 7.28 -20.06
C SER A 68 17.01 6.78 -20.33
N ASP A 69 16.91 5.56 -20.87
CA ASP A 69 15.63 5.01 -21.35
C ASP A 69 14.90 4.15 -20.30
N ASP A 70 15.56 3.81 -19.19
CA ASP A 70 15.01 2.96 -18.11
C ASP A 70 15.63 3.40 -16.77
N PRO A 71 15.20 4.55 -16.23
CA PRO A 71 15.71 5.05 -14.95
C PRO A 71 15.19 4.21 -13.79
N LEU A 72 16.07 3.86 -12.85
CA LEU A 72 15.75 3.23 -11.57
C LEU A 72 15.97 4.25 -10.44
N PRO A 73 14.92 4.91 -9.95
CA PRO A 73 15.03 5.80 -8.80
C PRO A 73 15.40 5.01 -7.53
N PRO A 74 16.25 5.55 -6.63
CA PRO A 74 16.61 4.88 -5.37
C PRO A 74 15.39 4.48 -4.52
N GLU A 75 14.32 5.28 -4.53
CA GLU A 75 13.08 5.00 -3.81
C GLU A 75 12.35 3.73 -4.30
N ASP A 76 12.57 3.32 -5.56
CA ASP A 76 12.03 2.07 -6.11
C ASP A 76 12.88 0.84 -5.69
N VAL A 77 14.02 1.07 -5.03
CA VAL A 77 14.92 0.04 -4.51
C VAL A 77 14.74 -0.17 -3.00
N VAL A 78 14.04 0.74 -2.31
CA VAL A 78 13.81 0.65 -0.85
C VAL A 78 12.58 -0.19 -0.55
N ALA A 79 12.74 -1.24 0.27
CA ALA A 79 11.65 -2.10 0.72
C ALA A 79 10.88 -1.46 1.88
N ALA A 80 10.06 -0.46 1.55
CA ALA A 80 9.03 0.09 2.43
C ALA A 80 7.59 0.13 1.88
N PRO A 81 7.18 -0.57 0.78
CA PRO A 81 5.78 -0.56 0.34
C PRO A 81 4.77 -0.91 1.43
N GLY A 82 5.09 -1.89 2.27
CA GLY A 82 4.24 -2.27 3.41
C GLY A 82 4.07 -1.15 4.43
N LEU A 83 5.13 -0.40 4.73
CA LEU A 83 5.07 0.75 5.66
C LEU A 83 4.27 1.92 5.06
N ILE A 84 4.41 2.16 3.75
CA ILE A 84 3.61 3.17 3.04
C ILE A 84 2.12 2.83 3.13
N VAL A 85 1.75 1.57 2.89
CA VAL A 85 0.35 1.12 2.99
C VAL A 85 -0.16 1.17 4.43
N GLN A 86 0.66 0.80 5.43
CA GLN A 86 0.30 0.96 6.84
C GLN A 86 0.04 2.43 7.20
N ALA A 87 0.95 3.34 6.82
CA ALA A 87 0.79 4.77 7.03
C ALA A 87 -0.46 5.32 6.34
N PHE A 88 -0.80 4.81 5.15
CA PHE A 88 -2.05 5.15 4.47
C PHE A 88 -3.28 4.74 5.28
N PHE A 89 -3.34 3.52 5.80
CA PHE A 89 -4.45 3.06 6.65
C PHE A 89 -4.59 3.90 7.92
N GLU A 90 -3.49 4.16 8.61
CA GLU A 90 -3.48 4.99 9.83
C GLU A 90 -4.03 6.39 9.54
N ARG A 91 -3.65 6.99 8.41
CA ARG A 91 -4.16 8.31 8.01
C ARG A 91 -5.61 8.26 7.56
N PHE A 92 -6.03 7.23 6.85
CA PHE A 92 -7.43 7.05 6.48
C PHE A 92 -8.32 6.94 7.72
N GLN A 93 -7.90 6.18 8.74
CA GLN A 93 -8.61 6.08 10.01
C GLN A 93 -8.61 7.39 10.80
N LYS A 94 -7.48 8.09 10.82
CA LYS A 94 -7.31 9.34 11.59
C LYS A 94 -8.06 10.52 10.98
N HIS A 95 -8.01 10.67 9.66
CA HIS A 95 -8.50 11.87 8.95
C HIS A 95 -9.87 11.66 8.29
N GLY A 96 -10.29 10.41 8.08
CA GLY A 96 -11.60 10.07 7.51
C GLY A 96 -11.87 10.82 6.21
N VAL A 97 -12.88 11.69 6.20
CA VAL A 97 -13.29 12.46 5.02
C VAL A 97 -12.22 13.43 4.51
N GLU A 98 -11.28 13.85 5.35
CA GLU A 98 -10.18 14.76 5.02
C GLU A 98 -8.91 14.01 4.55
N VAL A 99 -8.99 12.69 4.36
CA VAL A 99 -7.80 11.87 4.04
C VAL A 99 -7.07 12.37 2.78
N GLY A 100 -7.79 12.83 1.75
CA GLY A 100 -7.16 13.30 0.50
C GLY A 100 -6.19 14.48 0.70
N GLU A 101 -6.43 15.32 1.71
CA GLU A 101 -5.57 16.47 2.04
C GLU A 101 -4.34 16.08 2.87
N ASN A 102 -4.32 14.85 3.40
CA ASN A 102 -3.35 14.38 4.40
C ASN A 102 -2.53 13.18 3.91
N VAL A 103 -2.44 12.94 2.60
CA VAL A 103 -1.76 11.78 2.01
C VAL A 103 -0.83 12.11 0.84
N ASP A 104 -0.55 13.38 0.57
CA ASP A 104 0.19 13.81 -0.63
C ASP A 104 1.63 13.27 -0.69
N ASP A 105 2.27 13.01 0.44
CA ASP A 105 3.60 12.39 0.55
C ASP A 105 3.59 10.87 0.29
N ILE A 106 2.46 10.18 0.48
CA ILE A 106 2.36 8.71 0.36
C ILE A 106 1.43 8.21 -0.73
N VAL A 107 0.59 9.05 -1.31
CA VAL A 107 -0.34 8.73 -2.40
C VAL A 107 0.00 9.61 -3.61
N SER A 108 -0.06 9.03 -4.80
CA SER A 108 0.19 9.75 -6.05
C SER A 108 -0.98 10.71 -6.37
N PRO A 109 -0.73 11.89 -6.96
CA PRO A 109 -1.82 12.74 -7.45
C PRO A 109 -2.66 12.06 -8.55
N ASN A 110 -2.05 11.12 -9.30
CA ASN A 110 -2.72 10.30 -10.32
C ASN A 110 -3.20 8.94 -9.78
N PHE A 111 -3.38 8.85 -8.46
CA PHE A 111 -3.86 7.65 -7.79
C PHE A 111 -5.20 7.20 -8.36
N ARG A 112 -5.32 5.90 -8.64
CA ARG A 112 -6.58 5.27 -9.04
C ARG A 112 -7.01 4.32 -7.94
N PHE A 113 -8.26 4.37 -7.52
CA PHE A 113 -8.78 3.36 -6.63
C PHE A 113 -10.14 2.83 -7.07
N TRP A 114 -10.36 1.55 -6.82
CA TRP A 114 -11.57 0.84 -7.24
C TRP A 114 -12.13 0.03 -6.07
N VAL A 115 -13.46 0.02 -5.93
CA VAL A 115 -14.18 -0.75 -4.91
C VAL A 115 -15.14 -1.72 -5.59
N ALA A 116 -15.07 -2.98 -5.17
CA ALA A 116 -16.00 -4.01 -5.61
C ALA A 116 -17.44 -3.70 -5.16
N GLY A 117 -18.39 -3.85 -6.07
CA GLY A 117 -19.81 -3.67 -5.82
C GLY A 117 -20.57 -3.27 -7.09
N ASP A 118 -21.89 -3.31 -7.03
CA ASP A 118 -22.78 -2.76 -8.05
C ASP A 118 -23.00 -1.27 -7.77
N GLU A 119 -22.56 -0.39 -8.68
CA GLU A 119 -22.71 1.07 -8.54
C GLU A 119 -24.19 1.53 -8.50
N SER A 120 -25.11 0.71 -9.01
CA SER A 120 -26.55 0.99 -8.91
C SER A 120 -27.12 0.70 -7.51
N LEU A 121 -26.40 -0.07 -6.69
CA LEU A 121 -26.80 -0.45 -5.34
C LEU A 121 -25.95 0.21 -4.26
N LEU A 122 -24.63 0.30 -4.46
CA LEU A 122 -23.67 0.81 -3.48
C LEU A 122 -23.06 2.12 -4.00
N PRO A 123 -23.42 3.29 -3.42
CA PRO A 123 -23.00 4.58 -3.97
C PRO A 123 -21.49 4.88 -3.82
N PHE A 124 -20.77 4.09 -3.02
CA PHE A 124 -19.31 4.17 -2.90
C PHE A 124 -18.55 3.12 -3.73
N ALA A 125 -19.27 2.21 -4.42
CA ALA A 125 -18.65 1.25 -5.34
C ALA A 125 -18.14 1.95 -6.60
N GLY A 126 -17.27 1.28 -7.37
CA GLY A 126 -16.77 1.79 -8.64
C GLY A 126 -15.37 2.38 -8.57
N THR A 127 -15.02 3.21 -9.56
CA THR A 127 -13.67 3.76 -9.73
C THR A 127 -13.59 5.23 -9.39
N TRP A 128 -12.53 5.61 -8.69
CA TRP A 128 -12.26 6.96 -8.21
C TRP A 128 -10.82 7.35 -8.51
N HIS A 129 -10.55 8.65 -8.56
CA HIS A 129 -9.27 9.19 -9.01
C HIS A 129 -8.79 10.35 -8.15
N GLY A 130 -7.47 10.36 -7.89
CA GLY A 130 -6.78 11.41 -7.18
C GLY A 130 -7.24 11.61 -5.73
N TYR A 131 -6.78 12.70 -5.14
CA TYR A 131 -7.09 13.05 -3.76
C TYR A 131 -8.58 13.39 -3.57
N GLU A 132 -9.17 14.12 -4.53
CA GLU A 132 -10.58 14.47 -4.50
C GLU A 132 -11.48 13.23 -4.55
N GLY A 133 -11.17 12.27 -5.43
CA GLY A 133 -11.92 11.01 -5.50
C GLY A 133 -11.82 10.21 -4.21
N LEU A 134 -10.64 10.19 -3.57
CA LEU A 134 -10.45 9.52 -2.28
C LEU A 134 -11.27 10.19 -1.16
N SER A 135 -11.28 11.53 -1.07
CA SER A 135 -12.10 12.24 -0.08
C SER A 135 -13.59 12.05 -0.32
N LYS A 136 -14.05 12.12 -1.57
CA LYS A 136 -15.46 11.84 -1.92
C LYS A 136 -15.88 10.44 -1.54
N TYR A 137 -15.05 9.44 -1.82
CA TYR A 137 -15.29 8.07 -1.37
C TYR A 137 -15.41 7.97 0.14
N ALA A 138 -14.45 8.52 0.89
CA ALA A 138 -14.47 8.48 2.35
C ALA A 138 -15.75 9.15 2.89
N GLN A 139 -16.14 10.28 2.31
CA GLN A 139 -17.39 10.97 2.63
C GLN A 139 -18.63 10.12 2.34
N THR A 140 -18.71 9.48 1.17
CA THR A 140 -19.85 8.63 0.78
C THR A 140 -19.93 7.38 1.66
N LEU A 141 -18.80 6.73 1.95
CA LEU A 141 -18.76 5.57 2.82
C LEU A 141 -19.19 5.94 4.25
N MET A 142 -18.61 7.00 4.81
CA MET A 142 -18.84 7.41 6.20
C MET A 142 -20.18 8.11 6.43
N SER A 143 -20.89 8.52 5.38
CA SER A 143 -22.27 8.99 5.51
C SER A 143 -23.30 7.85 5.58
N ILE A 144 -22.87 6.63 5.27
CA ILE A 144 -23.73 5.44 5.20
C ILE A 144 -23.34 4.43 6.29
N LEU A 145 -22.05 4.17 6.45
CA LEU A 145 -21.51 3.14 7.32
C LEU A 145 -20.61 3.76 8.40
N ALA A 146 -20.69 3.21 9.60
CA ALA A 146 -19.77 3.51 10.69
C ALA A 146 -18.95 2.27 11.06
N PRO A 147 -17.62 2.38 11.22
CA PRO A 147 -16.82 1.29 11.73
C PRO A 147 -17.21 1.04 13.20
N VAL A 148 -17.33 -0.24 13.58
CA VAL A 148 -17.63 -0.67 14.95
C VAL A 148 -16.35 -1.17 15.60
N GLU A 149 -15.70 -2.15 14.96
CA GLU A 149 -14.51 -2.81 15.50
C GLU A 149 -13.59 -3.27 14.37
N VAL A 150 -12.29 -3.13 14.56
CA VAL A 150 -11.27 -3.72 13.71
C VAL A 150 -10.74 -4.96 14.42
N ASN A 151 -10.84 -6.15 13.81
CA ASN A 151 -10.31 -7.37 14.41
C ASN A 151 -8.82 -7.56 14.00
N PRO A 152 -7.84 -7.20 14.84
CA PRO A 152 -6.44 -7.18 14.43
C PRO A 152 -5.90 -8.60 14.14
N SER A 153 -6.49 -9.62 14.75
CA SER A 153 -6.06 -11.02 14.59
C SER A 153 -6.28 -11.57 13.19
N THR A 154 -7.22 -10.97 12.44
CA THR A 154 -7.53 -11.36 11.06
C THR A 154 -6.66 -10.66 10.03
N HIS A 155 -5.98 -9.57 10.42
CA HIS A 155 -5.27 -8.74 9.46
C HIS A 155 -3.92 -9.33 9.08
N ARG A 156 -3.65 -9.41 7.78
CA ARG A 156 -2.35 -9.84 7.23
C ARG A 156 -1.89 -8.88 6.16
N LEU A 157 -0.58 -8.65 6.14
CA LEU A 157 0.10 -7.83 5.15
C LEU A 157 1.11 -8.70 4.40
N TYR A 158 1.00 -8.73 3.08
CA TYR A 158 1.91 -9.43 2.18
C TYR A 158 2.55 -8.41 1.25
N VAL A 159 3.87 -8.46 1.11
CA VAL A 159 4.63 -7.55 0.25
C VAL A 159 5.38 -8.36 -0.79
N ASP A 160 5.12 -8.08 -2.07
CA ASP A 160 5.82 -8.66 -3.22
C ASP A 160 6.24 -7.55 -4.18
N GLY A 161 7.50 -7.12 -4.07
CA GLY A 161 8.01 -5.96 -4.78
C GLY A 161 7.11 -4.74 -4.54
N SER A 162 6.63 -4.12 -5.62
CA SER A 162 5.75 -2.94 -5.59
C SER A 162 4.30 -3.25 -5.18
N ASN A 163 3.94 -4.53 -5.05
CA ASN A 163 2.58 -4.94 -4.71
C ASN A 163 2.48 -5.20 -3.22
N VAL A 164 1.39 -4.73 -2.63
CA VAL A 164 1.06 -4.99 -1.23
C VAL A 164 -0.36 -5.50 -1.17
N ILE A 165 -0.55 -6.68 -0.57
CA ILE A 165 -1.87 -7.22 -0.27
C ILE A 165 -2.11 -7.05 1.23
N TYR A 166 -3.20 -6.39 1.58
CA TYR A 166 -3.69 -6.28 2.94
C TYR A 166 -5.08 -6.90 3.01
N ASN A 167 -5.28 -7.91 3.85
CA ASN A 167 -6.59 -8.51 4.06
C ASN A 167 -6.95 -8.57 5.54
N GLY A 168 -8.24 -8.72 5.82
CA GLY A 168 -8.78 -8.84 7.18
C GLY A 168 -10.29 -8.62 7.23
N SER A 169 -10.86 -8.69 8.42
CA SER A 169 -12.26 -8.34 8.69
C SER A 169 -12.38 -7.06 9.50
N MET A 170 -13.39 -6.26 9.18
CA MET A 170 -13.83 -5.14 10.00
C MET A 170 -15.34 -5.23 10.20
N THR A 171 -15.79 -4.98 11.42
CA THR A 171 -17.22 -4.93 11.75
C THR A 171 -17.72 -3.52 11.43
N TRP A 172 -18.78 -3.46 10.64
CA TRP A 172 -19.45 -2.22 10.24
C TRP A 172 -20.91 -2.23 10.66
N LYS A 173 -21.50 -1.04 10.79
CA LYS A 173 -22.96 -0.86 10.93
C LYS A 173 -23.46 0.22 9.99
N GLY A 174 -24.71 0.11 9.56
CA GLY A 174 -25.42 1.21 8.89
C GLY A 174 -25.69 2.34 9.90
N ILE A 175 -25.50 3.59 9.50
CA ILE A 175 -25.82 4.74 10.36
C ILE A 175 -27.33 4.76 10.66
N GLY A 176 -27.70 4.86 11.93
CA GLY A 176 -29.08 4.75 12.40
C GLY A 176 -29.59 3.32 12.58
N SER A 177 -28.85 2.30 12.14
CA SER A 177 -29.19 0.89 12.36
C SER A 177 -28.55 0.34 13.64
N SER A 178 -29.22 -0.62 14.28
CA SER A 178 -28.66 -1.44 15.37
C SER A 178 -27.92 -2.69 14.86
N ASN A 179 -28.13 -3.08 13.60
CA ASN A 179 -27.48 -4.23 12.99
C ASN A 179 -26.03 -3.90 12.60
N HIS A 180 -25.16 -4.90 12.76
CA HIS A 180 -23.77 -4.85 12.35
C HIS A 180 -23.38 -6.14 11.65
N HIS A 181 -22.41 -6.04 10.75
CA HIS A 181 -21.89 -7.16 9.98
C HIS A 181 -20.37 -7.12 9.91
N ASP A 182 -19.74 -8.28 10.04
CA ASP A 182 -18.34 -8.46 9.72
C ASP A 182 -18.18 -8.45 8.19
N VAL A 183 -17.36 -7.52 7.70
CA VAL A 183 -17.04 -7.41 6.29
C VAL A 183 -15.60 -7.87 6.10
N TRP A 184 -15.44 -9.03 5.47
CA TRP A 184 -14.13 -9.47 4.99
C TRP A 184 -13.72 -8.61 3.79
N GLN A 185 -12.45 -8.19 3.77
CA GLN A 185 -11.89 -7.39 2.70
C GLN A 185 -10.47 -7.82 2.33
N VAL A 186 -10.14 -7.66 1.05
CA VAL A 186 -8.81 -7.81 0.47
C VAL A 186 -8.52 -6.54 -0.31
N ASN A 187 -7.46 -5.86 0.09
CA ASN A 187 -6.98 -4.63 -0.53
C ASN A 187 -5.66 -4.92 -1.23
N HIS A 188 -5.60 -4.63 -2.54
CA HIS A 188 -4.38 -4.72 -3.32
C HIS A 188 -3.88 -3.31 -3.65
N TYR A 189 -2.69 -2.98 -3.18
CA TYR A 189 -2.02 -1.73 -3.45
C TYR A 189 -0.85 -1.93 -4.41
N ARG A 190 -0.64 -0.94 -5.27
CA ARG A 190 0.59 -0.81 -6.05
C ARG A 190 1.31 0.46 -5.62
N VAL A 191 2.57 0.30 -5.23
CA VAL A 191 3.46 1.39 -4.81
C VAL A 191 4.52 1.62 -5.88
N LYS A 192 4.73 2.88 -6.25
CA LYS A 192 5.77 3.30 -7.19
C LYS A 192 6.33 4.63 -6.72
N ARG A 193 7.65 4.75 -6.69
CA ARG A 193 8.40 5.93 -6.23
C ARG A 193 7.95 6.41 -4.85
N GLY A 194 7.88 5.48 -3.91
CA GLY A 194 7.46 5.77 -2.53
C GLY A 194 5.97 6.16 -2.37
N LYS A 195 5.16 6.09 -3.44
CA LYS A 195 3.75 6.49 -3.41
C LYS A 195 2.82 5.38 -3.86
N ILE A 196 1.67 5.27 -3.22
CA ILE A 196 0.57 4.44 -3.70
C ILE A 196 0.03 5.07 -4.98
N ILE A 197 0.07 4.30 -6.07
CA ILE A 197 -0.48 4.71 -7.37
C ILE A 197 -1.80 4.01 -7.68
N GLU A 198 -2.09 2.91 -6.97
CA GLU A 198 -3.31 2.14 -7.19
C GLU A 198 -3.77 1.42 -5.92
N TRP A 199 -5.08 1.35 -5.72
CA TRP A 199 -5.72 0.56 -4.66
C TRP A 199 -6.99 -0.13 -5.20
N LEU A 200 -7.01 -1.47 -5.16
CA LEU A 200 -8.18 -2.28 -5.47
C LEU A 200 -8.75 -2.85 -4.16
N CYS A 201 -9.99 -2.50 -3.84
CA CYS A 201 -10.70 -2.95 -2.65
C CYS A 201 -11.73 -4.02 -3.03
N TYR A 202 -11.45 -5.26 -2.68
CA TYR A 202 -12.40 -6.37 -2.77
C TYR A 202 -13.02 -6.57 -1.39
N LEU A 203 -14.35 -6.55 -1.30
CA LEU A 203 -15.07 -6.71 -0.04
C LEU A 203 -16.19 -7.73 -0.20
N ASP A 204 -16.72 -8.24 0.92
CA ASP A 204 -17.96 -9.03 0.91
C ASP A 204 -19.14 -8.11 0.54
N THR A 205 -19.46 -8.06 -0.75
CA THR A 205 -20.50 -7.17 -1.30
C THR A 205 -21.87 -7.51 -0.72
N LEU A 206 -22.14 -8.78 -0.41
CA LEU A 206 -23.43 -9.17 0.18
C LEU A 206 -23.56 -8.65 1.61
N ALA A 207 -22.51 -8.71 2.42
CA ALA A 207 -22.51 -8.14 3.77
C ALA A 207 -22.71 -6.62 3.74
N VAL A 208 -22.03 -5.94 2.82
CA VAL A 208 -22.13 -4.48 2.65
C VAL A 208 -23.48 -4.04 2.12
N GLU A 209 -24.07 -4.78 1.18
CA GLU A 209 -25.43 -4.51 0.69
C GLU A 209 -26.48 -4.65 1.80
N ARG A 210 -26.35 -5.62 2.71
CA ARG A 210 -27.24 -5.75 3.87
C ARG A 210 -27.14 -4.53 4.78
N LEU A 211 -25.93 -4.10 5.10
CA LEU A 211 -25.71 -2.87 5.88
C LEU A 211 -26.34 -1.64 5.23
N TYR A 212 -26.23 -1.53 3.90
CA TYR A 212 -26.83 -0.41 3.17
C TYR A 212 -28.36 -0.44 3.19
N ARG A 213 -28.97 -1.61 3.03
CA ARG A 213 -30.43 -1.77 3.15
C ARG A 213 -30.93 -1.40 4.54
N ASP A 214 -30.19 -1.81 5.58
CA ASP A 214 -30.51 -1.47 6.97
C ASP A 214 -30.41 0.05 7.21
N PHE A 215 -29.39 0.70 6.65
CA PHE A 215 -29.28 2.16 6.66
C PHE A 215 -30.52 2.81 6.01
N LEU A 216 -30.92 2.37 4.81
CA LEU A 216 -32.09 2.92 4.11
C LEU A 216 -33.39 2.72 4.90
N ALA A 217 -33.58 1.56 5.53
CA ALA A 217 -34.75 1.30 6.37
C ALA A 217 -34.79 2.23 7.58
N ALA A 218 -33.65 2.51 8.22
CA ALA A 218 -33.55 3.42 9.35
C ALA A 218 -33.82 4.89 8.98
N GLN A 219 -33.61 5.30 7.72
CA GLN A 219 -33.96 6.65 7.25
C GLN A 219 -35.47 6.85 7.03
N GLN A 220 -36.26 5.77 7.02
CA GLN A 220 -37.71 5.81 6.79
C GLN A 220 -38.55 5.75 8.08
N SER A 221 -37.91 5.47 9.21
CA SER A 221 -38.53 5.39 10.54
C SER A 221 -38.40 6.70 11.30
#